data_AF-A0A6J5W880-F1
#
_entry.id   AF-A0A6J5W880-F1
#
_cell.length_a   1.000
_cell.length_b   1.000
_cell.length_c   1.000
_cell.angle_alpha   90.00
_cell.angle_beta   90.00
_cell.angle_gamma   90.00
#
_symmetry.space_group_name_H-M   'P 1'
#
loop_
_entity.id
_entity.type
_entity.pdbx_description
1 polymer ?
#
loop_
_entity_poly.entity_id
_entity_poly.type
_entity_poly.pdbx_seq_one_letter_code
_entity_poly.pdbx_strand_id
1 'polypeptide(L)'
;MEEKDTTSPKTTQELAMEGQKHLEETIEAAFQILSSMNDELCNPTLWSTTSSFSAATNIANGPAPHSNGVNNGDSSSSENTSTHHGDLIGAGGSGTGGALEEARLRYTNSVRLLRAVLTAIPNSQKAPSETSSTVVSSESPAGEAEIEKLDERASNLRKELANKNVYIKFLIDQLRDLITDISTWQSPCSI
;
A
#
# COMPACT_ATOMS: atom_id res chain seq x y z
N MET A 1 14.31 -3.16 40.39
CA MET A 1 13.58 -4.42 40.19
C MET A 1 13.63 -4.73 38.71
N GLU A 2 14.30 -5.81 38.33
CA GLU A 2 14.25 -6.32 36.96
C GLU A 2 12.97 -7.15 36.82
N GLU A 3 11.99 -6.67 36.07
CA GLU A 3 10.90 -7.53 35.63
C GLU A 3 11.44 -8.46 34.55
N LYS A 4 11.72 -9.69 34.96
CA LYS A 4 12.09 -10.78 34.08
C LYS A 4 10.82 -11.29 33.40
N ASP A 5 10.46 -10.68 32.28
CA ASP A 5 9.37 -11.15 31.42
C ASP A 5 9.65 -12.58 30.94
N THR A 6 9.10 -13.56 31.65
CA THR A 6 9.10 -14.97 31.28
C THR A 6 8.08 -15.19 30.17
N THR A 7 8.35 -14.62 29.00
CA THR A 7 7.64 -14.99 27.77
C THR A 7 7.93 -16.45 27.48
N SER A 8 6.87 -17.27 27.43
CA SER A 8 6.95 -18.63 26.90
C SER A 8 7.54 -18.61 25.49
N PRO A 9 8.30 -19.63 25.07
CA PRO A 9 8.84 -19.68 23.71
C PRO A 9 7.68 -19.57 22.70
N LYS A 10 7.63 -18.44 21.97
CA LYS A 10 6.60 -18.20 20.95
C LYS A 10 6.59 -19.36 19.97
N THR A 11 5.41 -19.87 19.68
CA THR A 11 5.27 -21.00 18.74
C THR A 11 5.62 -20.56 17.32
N THR A 12 6.07 -21.48 16.48
CA THR A 12 6.36 -21.18 15.06
C THR A 12 5.12 -20.63 14.33
N GLN A 13 3.92 -21.07 14.71
CA GLN A 13 2.65 -20.55 14.19
C GLN A 13 2.39 -19.10 14.64
N GLU A 14 2.62 -18.78 15.91
CA GLU A 14 2.49 -17.42 16.45
C GLU A 14 3.47 -16.46 15.77
N LEU A 15 4.73 -16.87 15.60
CA LEU A 15 5.72 -16.12 14.84
C LEU A 15 5.30 -15.92 13.38
N ALA A 16 4.70 -16.92 12.73
CA ALA A 16 4.20 -16.77 11.36
C ALA A 16 3.07 -15.74 11.25
N MET A 17 2.09 -15.77 12.18
CA MET A 17 1.00 -14.78 12.22
C MET A 17 1.52 -13.37 12.53
N GLU A 18 2.47 -13.24 13.46
CA GLU A 18 3.11 -11.97 13.76
C GLU A 18 3.93 -11.44 12.57
N GLY A 19 4.60 -12.33 11.83
CA GLY A 19 5.31 -11.99 10.60
C GLY A 19 4.39 -11.50 9.49
N GLN A 20 3.22 -12.14 9.30
CA GLN A 20 2.20 -11.64 8.37
C GLN A 20 1.73 -10.24 8.75
N LYS A 21 1.41 -10.01 10.04
CA LYS A 21 0.99 -8.69 10.53
C LYS A 21 2.05 -7.62 10.24
N HIS A 22 3.33 -7.86 10.57
CA HIS A 22 4.40 -6.89 10.33
C HIS A 22 4.66 -6.65 8.85
N LEU A 23 4.36 -7.62 7.97
CA LEU A 23 4.39 -7.44 6.52
C LEU A 23 3.26 -6.51 6.04
N GLU A 24 2.03 -6.71 6.53
CA GLU A 24 0.89 -5.84 6.21
C GLU A 24 1.14 -4.39 6.67
N GLU A 25 1.60 -4.18 7.91
CA GLU A 25 2.01 -2.86 8.43
C GLU A 25 3.13 -2.22 7.60
N THR A 26 4.09 -3.02 7.10
CA THR A 26 5.17 -2.54 6.22
C THR A 26 4.62 -2.05 4.87
N ILE A 27 3.64 -2.76 4.30
CA ILE A 27 3.00 -2.39 3.04
C ILE A 27 2.20 -1.10 3.21
N GLU A 28 1.39 -1.00 4.28
CA GLU A 28 0.60 0.19 4.57
C GLU A 28 1.48 1.43 4.78
N ALA A 29 2.54 1.32 5.60
CA ALA A 29 3.48 2.42 5.81
C ALA A 29 4.21 2.83 4.52
N ALA A 30 4.55 1.87 3.64
CA ALA A 30 5.15 2.18 2.34
C ALA A 30 4.17 2.94 1.42
N PHE A 31 2.90 2.55 1.37
CA PHE A 31 1.87 3.32 0.66
C PHE A 31 1.71 4.73 1.23
N GLN A 32 1.73 4.87 2.57
CA GLN A 32 1.59 6.18 3.21
C GLN A 32 2.79 7.10 2.90
N ILE A 33 4.03 6.58 2.84
CA ILE A 33 5.21 7.32 2.35
C ILE A 33 4.98 7.80 0.92
N LEU A 34 4.56 6.92 0.01
CA LEU A 34 4.35 7.26 -1.39
C LEU A 34 3.26 8.31 -1.58
N SER A 35 2.13 8.18 -0.86
CA SER A 35 1.05 9.16 -0.88
C SER A 35 1.48 10.52 -0.32
N SER A 36 2.14 10.57 0.84
CA SER A 36 2.64 11.84 1.40
C SER A 36 3.67 12.51 0.50
N MET A 37 4.59 11.73 -0.11
CA MET A 37 5.51 12.27 -1.12
C MET A 37 4.76 12.78 -2.36
N ASN A 38 3.72 12.08 -2.82
CA ASN A 38 2.91 12.53 -3.94
C ASN A 38 2.15 13.82 -3.62
N ASP A 39 1.58 13.95 -2.43
CA ASP A 39 0.85 15.15 -2.00
C ASP A 39 1.78 16.36 -1.90
N GLU A 40 2.97 16.16 -1.31
CA GLU A 40 4.05 17.18 -1.30
C GLU A 40 4.51 17.53 -2.72
N LEU A 41 4.64 16.57 -3.64
CA LEU A 41 5.07 16.76 -5.03
C LEU A 41 3.96 17.19 -6.01
N CYS A 42 2.69 17.22 -5.58
CA CYS A 42 1.57 17.72 -6.37
C CYS A 42 0.96 19.05 -5.88
N ASN A 43 1.23 19.51 -4.64
CA ASN A 43 0.72 20.77 -4.07
C ASN A 43 1.30 22.04 -4.74
N PRO A 44 0.56 22.74 -5.64
CA PRO A 44 1.10 23.86 -6.43
C PRO A 44 1.56 25.06 -5.58
N THR A 45 1.07 25.16 -4.35
CA THR A 45 1.42 26.20 -3.38
C THR A 45 2.91 26.17 -3.02
N LEU A 46 3.56 25.00 -3.08
CA LEU A 46 4.97 24.82 -2.71
C LEU A 46 5.96 25.28 -3.81
N TRP A 47 5.53 25.39 -5.06
CA TRP A 47 6.35 25.92 -6.17
C TRP A 47 5.89 27.28 -6.69
N SER A 48 4.73 27.76 -6.21
CA SER A 48 4.22 29.11 -6.49
C SER A 48 5.12 30.16 -5.85
N THR A 49 6.21 30.49 -6.54
CA THR A 49 7.17 31.49 -6.10
C THR A 49 6.53 32.86 -6.23
N THR A 50 5.99 33.38 -5.12
CA THR A 50 5.51 34.77 -5.04
C THR A 50 6.68 35.70 -5.37
N SER A 51 6.67 36.21 -6.60
CA SER A 51 7.65 37.16 -7.10
C SER A 51 7.39 38.57 -6.54
N SER A 52 7.53 38.70 -5.23
CA SER A 52 7.66 40.00 -4.56
C SER A 52 9.11 40.46 -4.63
N PHE A 53 9.59 40.78 -5.83
CA PHE A 53 10.78 41.61 -5.96
C PHE A 53 10.43 43.00 -5.41
N SER A 54 10.90 43.28 -4.20
CA SER A 54 10.87 44.59 -3.59
C SER A 54 11.70 45.57 -4.41
N ALA A 55 11.03 46.33 -5.28
CA ALA A 55 11.66 47.35 -6.10
C ALA A 55 12.17 48.50 -5.22
N ALA A 56 13.45 48.42 -4.84
CA ALA A 56 14.13 49.46 -4.10
C ALA A 56 14.42 50.67 -5.02
N THR A 57 13.83 51.83 -4.67
CA THR A 57 14.33 53.20 -4.91
C THR A 57 14.73 53.62 -6.35
N ASN A 58 14.04 54.62 -6.93
CA ASN A 58 14.55 56.01 -6.99
C ASN A 58 13.75 56.99 -7.91
N ILE A 59 13.53 58.20 -7.37
CA ILE A 59 13.58 59.53 -8.04
C ILE A 59 12.51 59.94 -9.10
N ALA A 60 11.59 60.83 -8.65
CA ALA A 60 11.12 62.10 -9.22
C ALA A 60 10.50 62.27 -10.65
N ASN A 61 9.29 62.88 -10.63
CA ASN A 61 8.76 63.93 -11.54
C ASN A 61 8.16 63.56 -12.93
N GLY A 62 6.84 63.75 -13.11
CA GLY A 62 6.17 63.79 -14.43
C GLY A 62 4.78 63.13 -14.49
N PRO A 63 3.80 63.63 -15.29
CA PRO A 63 2.36 63.34 -15.06
C PRO A 63 1.75 62.15 -15.82
N ALA A 64 0.57 61.71 -15.32
CA ALA A 64 -0.26 60.58 -15.78
C ALA A 64 -0.96 60.82 -17.14
N PRO A 65 -1.59 59.80 -17.78
CA PRO A 65 -2.88 59.19 -17.37
C PRO A 65 -2.88 57.62 -17.50
N HIS A 66 -3.94 56.79 -17.34
CA HIS A 66 -5.39 56.89 -17.02
C HIS A 66 -5.95 55.51 -16.53
N SER A 67 -6.80 55.46 -15.48
CA SER A 67 -8.04 54.61 -15.40
C SER A 67 -8.67 54.62 -13.99
N ASN A 68 -10.00 54.74 -13.90
CA ASN A 68 -10.81 54.84 -12.67
C ASN A 68 -10.56 53.75 -11.60
N GLY A 69 -10.58 54.16 -10.31
CA GLY A 69 -10.57 53.25 -9.15
C GLY A 69 -10.65 53.99 -7.81
N VAL A 70 -11.85 54.47 -7.45
CA VAL A 70 -12.25 55.32 -6.30
C VAL A 70 -11.42 55.20 -5.00
N ASN A 71 -11.03 56.34 -4.42
CA ASN A 71 -10.26 56.50 -3.18
C ASN A 71 -11.08 56.39 -1.86
N ASN A 72 -10.29 56.29 -0.76
CA ASN A 72 -10.54 56.53 0.68
C ASN A 72 -10.84 55.24 1.47
N GLY A 73 -10.21 54.93 2.61
CA GLY A 73 -9.37 55.64 3.61
C GLY A 73 -9.44 54.75 4.88
N ASP A 74 -8.69 54.88 5.97
CA ASP A 74 -7.69 55.85 6.45
C ASP A 74 -6.70 55.12 7.40
N SER A 75 -5.60 55.80 7.69
CA SER A 75 -4.42 55.52 8.51
C SER A 75 -4.61 54.81 9.86
N SER A 76 -3.58 54.04 10.25
CA SER A 76 -3.02 54.17 11.60
C SER A 76 -1.51 53.82 11.60
N SER A 77 -0.68 54.83 11.86
CA SER A 77 0.67 54.69 12.41
C SER A 77 0.57 54.64 13.95
N SER A 78 1.50 54.08 14.74
CA SER A 78 2.97 54.14 14.62
C SER A 78 3.65 53.17 15.60
N GLU A 79 4.85 52.72 15.22
CA GLU A 79 6.09 52.63 16.04
C GLU A 79 5.99 52.57 17.58
N ASN A 80 6.60 51.53 18.20
CA ASN A 80 7.83 51.69 18.99
C ASN A 80 8.54 50.35 19.30
N THR A 81 9.82 50.43 19.66
CA THR A 81 10.78 49.34 19.92
C THR A 81 10.66 48.69 21.31
N SER A 82 10.96 47.39 21.40
CA SER A 82 11.95 46.77 22.32
C SER A 82 11.53 45.39 22.86
N THR A 83 12.22 44.37 22.33
CA THR A 83 12.78 43.19 23.02
C THR A 83 11.94 42.35 24.02
N HIS A 84 11.86 41.06 23.70
CA HIS A 84 11.57 39.86 24.52
C HIS A 84 10.11 39.38 24.69
N HIS A 85 9.96 38.08 24.35
CA HIS A 85 9.07 37.08 24.95
C HIS A 85 7.56 37.15 24.64
N GLY A 86 7.05 36.14 23.92
CA GLY A 86 5.63 35.79 23.88
C GLY A 86 5.09 35.49 22.49
N ASP A 87 4.65 34.25 22.31
CA ASP A 87 3.66 33.75 21.34
C ASP A 87 3.38 34.53 20.04
N LEU A 88 3.84 33.94 18.92
CA LEU A 88 3.03 33.91 17.71
C LEU A 88 3.12 32.53 17.06
N ILE A 89 2.18 31.65 17.40
CA ILE A 89 1.96 30.37 16.73
C ILE A 89 1.30 30.64 15.36
N GLY A 90 2.07 31.24 14.46
CA GLY A 90 1.72 31.39 13.05
C GLY A 90 1.88 30.05 12.32
N ALA A 91 0.88 29.69 11.52
CA ALA A 91 0.91 28.45 10.73
C ALA A 91 2.15 28.38 9.83
N GLY A 92 2.83 27.22 9.81
CA GLY A 92 4.05 26.98 9.02
C GLY A 92 5.24 26.38 9.78
N GLY A 93 5.11 26.17 11.11
CA GLY A 93 6.15 25.56 11.93
C GLY A 93 6.40 24.08 11.63
N SER A 94 7.24 23.78 10.64
CA SER A 94 7.85 22.47 10.42
C SER A 94 8.76 22.11 11.61
N GLY A 95 8.18 21.50 12.64
CA GLY A 95 8.91 21.07 13.84
C GLY A 95 8.25 19.86 14.50
N THR A 96 8.91 18.71 14.39
CA THR A 96 8.52 17.41 14.99
C THR A 96 7.45 16.60 14.23
N GLY A 97 7.88 15.93 13.15
CA GLY A 97 7.16 14.78 12.59
C GLY A 97 6.00 15.10 11.63
N GLY A 98 6.32 15.48 10.39
CA GLY A 98 5.31 15.48 9.31
C GLY A 98 4.83 14.06 8.97
N ALA A 99 3.68 13.94 8.28
CA ALA A 99 3.09 12.65 7.93
C ALA A 99 4.07 11.71 7.19
N LEU A 100 4.94 12.27 6.34
CA LEU A 100 6.02 11.55 5.66
C LEU A 100 7.04 10.94 6.63
N GLU A 101 7.50 11.69 7.64
CA GLU A 101 8.48 11.20 8.62
C GLU A 101 7.88 10.16 9.57
N GLU A 102 6.61 10.34 9.96
CA GLU A 102 5.88 9.32 10.74
C GLU A 102 5.68 8.02 9.93
N ALA A 103 5.36 8.12 8.63
CA ALA A 103 5.25 6.96 7.75
C ALA A 103 6.61 6.25 7.56
N ARG A 104 7.72 7.01 7.44
CA ARG A 104 9.08 6.46 7.45
C ARG A 104 9.43 5.75 8.76
N LEU A 105 9.05 6.33 9.90
CA LEU A 105 9.26 5.72 11.21
C LEU A 105 8.51 4.39 11.35
N ARG A 106 7.23 4.36 10.96
CA ARG A 106 6.42 3.12 10.94
C ARG A 106 7.02 2.06 10.03
N TYR A 107 7.38 2.42 8.80
CA TYR A 107 8.00 1.51 7.84
C TYR A 107 9.31 0.91 8.36
N THR A 108 10.21 1.73 8.91
CA THR A 108 11.48 1.22 9.46
C THR A 108 11.26 0.35 10.69
N ASN A 109 10.25 0.64 11.51
CA ASN A 109 9.90 -0.16 12.69
C ASN A 109 9.28 -1.52 12.30
N SER A 110 8.26 -1.54 11.44
CA SER A 110 7.61 -2.77 10.98
C SER A 110 8.59 -3.68 10.24
N VAL A 111 9.47 -3.13 9.40
CA VAL A 111 10.55 -3.89 8.73
C VAL A 111 11.54 -4.48 9.74
N ARG A 112 11.89 -3.76 10.81
CA ARG A 112 12.76 -4.26 11.90
C ARG A 112 12.08 -5.41 12.65
N LEU A 113 10.79 -5.30 12.94
CA LEU A 113 10.00 -6.35 13.60
C LEU A 113 9.85 -7.59 12.71
N LEU A 114 9.54 -7.41 11.42
CA LEU A 114 9.48 -8.50 10.44
C LEU A 114 10.82 -9.25 10.34
N ARG A 115 11.96 -8.54 10.30
CA ARG A 115 13.29 -9.17 10.35
C ARG A 115 13.51 -9.94 11.64
N ALA A 116 13.13 -9.39 12.80
CA ALA A 116 13.25 -10.08 14.08
C ALA A 116 12.46 -11.41 14.09
N VAL A 117 11.23 -11.40 13.61
CA VAL A 117 10.40 -12.61 13.44
C VAL A 117 11.05 -13.62 12.50
N LEU A 118 11.53 -13.19 11.32
CA LEU A 118 12.22 -14.07 10.37
C LEU A 118 13.48 -14.70 10.97
N THR A 119 14.20 -13.99 11.86
CA THR A 119 15.33 -14.57 12.61
C THR A 119 14.91 -15.47 13.77
N ALA A 120 13.69 -15.32 14.29
CA ALA A 120 13.17 -16.14 15.39
C ALA A 120 12.63 -17.50 14.92
N ILE A 121 12.02 -17.58 13.72
CA ILE A 121 11.41 -18.82 13.17
C ILE A 121 12.39 -20.02 13.12
N PRO A 122 13.66 -19.90 12.67
CA PRO A 122 14.61 -21.00 12.72
C PRO A 122 15.00 -21.41 14.15
N ASN A 123 14.89 -20.49 15.11
CA ASN A 123 15.25 -20.74 16.51
C ASN A 123 14.10 -21.40 17.29
N SER A 124 12.83 -21.10 16.98
CA SER A 124 11.68 -21.82 17.56
C SER A 124 11.64 -23.29 17.15
N GLN A 125 12.22 -23.64 15.99
CA GLN A 125 12.42 -25.01 15.53
C GLN A 125 13.61 -25.73 16.21
N LYS A 126 14.50 -24.99 16.89
CA LYS A 126 15.76 -25.51 17.46
C LYS A 126 15.73 -25.68 18.99
N ALA A 127 14.59 -25.42 19.64
CA ALA A 127 14.43 -25.73 21.06
C ALA A 127 14.59 -27.25 21.29
N PRO A 128 15.29 -27.71 22.34
CA PRO A 128 15.74 -29.10 22.38
C PRO A 128 14.59 -30.08 22.67
N SER A 129 14.25 -30.89 21.67
CA SER A 129 13.81 -32.25 21.96
C SER A 129 15.04 -33.10 22.27
N GLU A 130 15.47 -33.10 23.53
CA GLU A 130 16.44 -34.08 24.02
C GLU A 130 15.77 -35.45 24.13
N THR A 131 15.57 -36.12 22.99
CA THR A 131 15.85 -37.55 22.79
C THR A 131 15.52 -37.96 21.35
N SER A 132 16.55 -38.37 20.61
CA SER A 132 16.50 -39.42 19.59
C SER A 132 15.25 -39.53 18.70
N SER A 133 15.23 -38.82 17.57
CA SER A 133 15.17 -39.54 16.28
C SER A 133 15.48 -38.69 15.06
N THR A 134 16.28 -39.28 14.18
CA THR A 134 16.15 -39.33 12.72
C THR A 134 15.22 -38.31 12.04
N VAL A 135 15.85 -37.49 11.19
CA VAL A 135 15.38 -36.98 9.88
C VAL A 135 14.07 -37.61 9.37
N VAL A 136 12.92 -37.05 9.72
CA VAL A 136 11.69 -36.95 8.90
C VAL A 136 10.96 -35.68 9.33
N SER A 137 10.36 -34.97 8.37
CA SER A 137 9.49 -33.80 8.59
C SER A 137 8.40 -34.07 9.62
N SER A 138 8.22 -33.17 10.59
CA SER A 138 6.96 -33.08 11.33
C SER A 138 5.90 -32.35 10.49
N GLU A 139 5.44 -33.00 9.43
CA GLU A 139 4.07 -32.76 8.97
C GLU A 139 3.13 -33.32 10.04
N SER A 140 2.24 -32.47 10.55
CA SER A 140 1.19 -32.92 11.45
C SER A 140 0.32 -33.94 10.70
N PRO A 141 0.03 -35.13 11.24
CA PRO A 141 -0.74 -36.16 10.54
C PRO A 141 -2.18 -35.72 10.21
N ALA A 142 -2.67 -34.64 10.84
CA ALA A 142 -3.93 -34.00 10.49
C ALA A 142 -3.84 -33.11 9.24
N GLY A 143 -2.69 -32.47 9.00
CA GLY A 143 -2.46 -31.60 7.84
C GLY A 143 -2.22 -32.41 6.56
N GLU A 144 -1.41 -33.46 6.64
CA GLU A 144 -1.10 -34.32 5.49
C GLU A 144 -2.36 -35.00 4.92
N ALA A 145 -3.22 -35.53 5.80
CA ALA A 145 -4.51 -36.11 5.39
C ALA A 145 -5.50 -35.09 4.82
N GLU A 146 -5.41 -33.80 5.20
CA GLU A 146 -6.20 -32.73 4.58
C GLU A 146 -5.65 -32.37 3.19
N ILE A 147 -4.32 -32.33 3.04
CA ILE A 147 -3.63 -32.08 1.76
C ILE A 147 -3.93 -33.19 0.75
N GLU A 148 -3.84 -34.46 1.14
CA GLU A 148 -4.20 -35.62 0.29
C GLU A 148 -5.65 -35.52 -0.21
N LYS A 149 -6.59 -35.21 0.69
CA LYS A 149 -8.01 -35.02 0.36
C LYS A 149 -8.26 -33.82 -0.57
N LEU A 150 -7.48 -32.75 -0.42
CA LEU A 150 -7.56 -31.57 -1.29
C LEU A 150 -7.03 -31.87 -2.70
N ASP A 151 -5.94 -32.63 -2.85
CA ASP A 151 -5.48 -33.05 -4.19
C ASP A 151 -6.41 -34.08 -4.83
N GLU A 152 -6.99 -35.03 -4.07
CA GLU A 152 -8.01 -35.94 -4.61
C GLU A 152 -9.21 -35.14 -5.16
N ARG A 153 -9.69 -34.15 -4.40
CA ARG A 153 -10.76 -33.25 -4.86
C ARG A 153 -10.36 -32.45 -6.10
N ALA A 154 -9.13 -31.93 -6.14
CA ALA A 154 -8.62 -31.19 -7.30
C ALA A 154 -8.48 -32.09 -8.53
N SER A 155 -8.05 -33.34 -8.36
CA SER A 155 -7.94 -34.36 -9.39
C SER A 155 -9.32 -34.75 -9.95
N ASN A 156 -10.31 -34.93 -9.07
CA ASN A 156 -11.70 -35.19 -9.45
C ASN A 156 -12.29 -34.03 -10.27
N LEU A 157 -12.12 -32.79 -9.81
CA LEU A 157 -12.56 -31.58 -10.54
C LEU A 157 -11.87 -31.43 -11.90
N ARG A 158 -10.56 -31.71 -11.99
CA ARG A 158 -9.81 -31.75 -13.27
C ARG A 158 -10.41 -32.78 -14.24
N LYS A 159 -10.77 -33.96 -13.75
CA LYS A 159 -11.41 -35.02 -14.55
C LYS A 159 -12.83 -34.65 -15.00
N GLU A 160 -13.64 -34.06 -14.12
CA GLU A 160 -14.99 -33.60 -14.47
C GLU A 160 -14.95 -32.47 -15.51
N LEU A 161 -14.03 -31.52 -15.36
CA LEU A 161 -13.81 -30.44 -16.33
C LEU A 161 -13.44 -30.98 -17.72
N ALA A 162 -12.51 -31.94 -17.78
CA ALA A 162 -12.13 -32.60 -19.03
C ALA A 162 -13.33 -33.32 -19.68
N ASN A 163 -14.13 -34.06 -18.89
CA ASN A 163 -15.32 -34.74 -19.36
C ASN A 163 -16.40 -33.77 -19.90
N LYS A 164 -16.64 -32.66 -19.19
CA LYS A 164 -17.58 -31.62 -19.63
C LYS A 164 -17.10 -30.93 -20.92
N ASN A 165 -15.81 -30.69 -21.08
CA ASN A 165 -15.25 -30.16 -22.33
C ASN A 165 -15.44 -31.11 -23.52
N VAL A 166 -15.29 -32.43 -23.32
CA VAL A 166 -15.60 -33.43 -24.36
C VAL A 166 -17.07 -33.38 -24.77
N TYR A 167 -17.99 -33.29 -23.79
CA TYR A 167 -19.43 -33.18 -24.06
C TYR A 167 -19.81 -31.87 -24.77
N ILE A 168 -19.24 -30.73 -24.37
CA ILE A 168 -19.43 -29.44 -25.05
C ILE A 168 -18.93 -29.52 -26.49
N LYS A 169 -17.76 -30.13 -26.73
CA LYS A 169 -17.25 -30.32 -28.10
C LYS A 169 -18.20 -31.15 -28.95
N PHE A 170 -18.72 -32.26 -28.41
CA PHE A 170 -19.69 -33.11 -29.10
C PHE A 170 -20.98 -32.34 -29.47
N LEU A 171 -21.51 -31.50 -28.58
CA LEU A 171 -22.66 -30.63 -28.89
C LEU A 171 -22.35 -29.57 -29.95
N ILE A 172 -21.15 -28.99 -29.93
CA ILE A 172 -20.70 -28.02 -30.94
C ILE A 172 -20.59 -28.69 -32.31
N ASP A 173 -20.06 -29.92 -32.36
CA ASP A 173 -19.91 -30.65 -33.61
C ASP A 173 -21.28 -31.09 -34.16
N GLN A 174 -22.22 -31.57 -33.32
CA GLN A 174 -23.63 -31.79 -33.72
C GLN A 174 -24.31 -30.53 -34.27
N LEU A 175 -24.07 -29.36 -33.66
CA LEU A 175 -24.65 -28.10 -34.13
C LEU A 175 -24.08 -27.69 -35.49
N ARG A 176 -22.78 -27.94 -35.74
CA ARG A 176 -22.13 -27.68 -37.03
C ARG A 176 -22.66 -28.58 -38.13
N ASP A 177 -22.88 -29.86 -37.83
CA ASP A 177 -23.47 -30.82 -38.77
C ASP A 177 -24.90 -30.37 -39.13
N LEU A 178 -25.73 -30.05 -38.13
CA LEU A 178 -27.09 -29.54 -38.35
C LEU A 178 -27.13 -28.25 -39.17
N ILE A 179 -26.23 -27.28 -38.91
CA ILE A 179 -26.12 -26.04 -39.71
C ILE A 179 -25.72 -26.37 -41.15
N THR A 180 -24.82 -27.33 -41.34
CA THR A 180 -24.37 -27.79 -42.66
C THR A 180 -25.52 -28.41 -43.43
N ASP A 181 -26.26 -29.34 -42.82
CA ASP A 181 -27.47 -29.95 -43.37
C ASP A 181 -28.47 -28.87 -43.78
N ILE A 182 -28.87 -27.98 -42.85
CA ILE A 182 -29.80 -26.85 -43.13
C ILE A 182 -29.32 -26.01 -44.32
N SER A 183 -28.02 -25.75 -44.42
CA SER A 183 -27.42 -24.98 -45.52
C SER A 183 -27.59 -25.70 -46.88
N THR A 184 -27.59 -27.03 -46.91
CA THR A 184 -27.88 -27.78 -48.15
C THR A 184 -29.34 -27.63 -48.59
N TRP A 185 -30.30 -27.60 -47.66
CA TRP A 185 -31.73 -27.38 -47.95
C TRP A 185 -32.05 -25.92 -48.34
N GLN A 186 -31.22 -24.96 -47.92
CA GLN A 186 -31.39 -23.53 -48.23
C GLN A 186 -30.64 -23.06 -49.48
N SER A 187 -29.88 -23.93 -50.14
CA SER A 187 -29.28 -23.61 -51.43
C SER A 187 -30.39 -23.38 -52.48
N PRO A 188 -30.47 -22.21 -53.14
CA PRO A 188 -31.46 -21.99 -54.17
C PRO A 188 -31.24 -22.95 -55.33
N CYS A 189 -32.19 -23.83 -55.60
CA CYS A 189 -32.25 -24.56 -56.86
C CYS A 189 -32.24 -23.54 -58.01
N SER A 190 -31.12 -23.40 -58.70
CA SER A 190 -31.03 -22.55 -59.89
C SER A 190 -31.88 -23.18 -60.99
N ILE A 191 -33.01 -22.53 -61.26
CA ILE A 191 -33.90 -22.74 -62.40
C ILE A 191 -33.45 -21.91 -63.60
#